data_AF-A0A2V9C185-F1
#
_entry.id   AF-A0A2V9C185-F1
#
_cell.length_a   1.000
_cell.length_b   1.000
_cell.length_c   1.000
_cell.angle_alpha   90.00
_cell.angle_beta   90.00
_cell.angle_gamma   90.00
#
_symmetry.space_group_name_H-M   'P 1'
#
loop_
_entity.id
_entity.type
_entity.pdbx_description
1 polymer ?
#
loop_
_entity_poly.entity_id
_entity_poly.type
_entity_poly.pdbx_seq_one_letter_code
_entity_poly.pdbx_strand_id
1 'polypeptide(L)'
;MNTKWFALAGCLLLAGICAAKEHDDYQKGTLLRMESAPCGMQEKGGKSMAGEILGTDSQSKKTKEVLCQEYVLEAEKVIYRIRPNDDKHPVLLPIGETAQFRLHKDKLILRVAEGDGKEHEYIVVSMNPREDHREAVASKN
;
A
#
# COMPACT_ATOMS: atom_id res chain seq x y z
N MET A 1 42.45 7.16 -59.73
CA MET A 1 43.00 6.58 -58.49
C MET A 1 41.95 6.70 -57.40
N ASN A 2 41.33 5.57 -57.08
CA ASN A 2 40.39 5.41 -55.99
C ASN A 2 41.17 5.30 -54.67
N THR A 3 40.74 6.03 -53.64
CA THR A 3 40.68 5.49 -52.27
C THR A 3 39.78 6.40 -51.43
N LYS A 4 38.51 6.00 -51.40
CA LYS A 4 37.51 6.41 -50.42
C LYS A 4 38.04 6.05 -49.02
N TRP A 5 38.70 7.00 -48.38
CA TRP A 5 39.39 6.83 -47.09
C TRP A 5 38.76 7.70 -45.99
N PHE A 6 37.44 7.81 -46.01
CA PHE A 6 36.67 8.33 -44.86
C PHE A 6 35.43 7.47 -44.61
N ALA A 7 35.63 6.15 -44.64
CA ALA A 7 34.67 5.15 -44.19
C ALA A 7 35.19 4.49 -42.91
N LEU A 8 35.31 5.26 -41.81
CA LEU A 8 35.59 4.74 -40.46
C LEU A 8 35.44 5.87 -39.42
N ALA A 9 34.22 6.35 -39.23
CA ALA A 9 33.81 7.07 -38.02
C ALA A 9 32.29 6.94 -37.80
N GLY A 10 31.76 5.75 -38.12
CA GLY A 10 30.41 5.34 -37.75
C GLY A 10 30.51 4.41 -36.56
N CYS A 11 29.62 4.58 -35.59
CA CYS A 11 29.41 3.71 -34.42
C CYS A 11 30.32 3.98 -33.19
N LEU A 12 30.38 5.22 -32.70
CA LEU A 12 30.49 5.40 -31.24
C LEU A 12 29.08 5.39 -30.63
N LEU A 13 28.66 4.17 -30.30
CA LEU A 13 27.90 3.82 -29.10
C LEU A 13 26.81 4.82 -28.69
N LEU A 14 25.59 4.60 -29.20
CA LEU A 14 24.38 4.88 -28.44
C LEU A 14 24.44 4.04 -27.15
N ALA A 15 25.09 4.56 -26.11
CA ALA A 15 24.81 4.16 -24.75
C ALA A 15 23.42 4.70 -24.44
N GLY A 16 22.40 3.93 -24.82
CA GLY A 16 21.04 4.12 -24.34
C GLY A 16 21.09 3.98 -22.83
N ILE A 17 21.18 5.11 -22.14
CA ILE A 17 20.80 5.18 -20.74
C ILE A 17 19.30 4.97 -20.77
N CYS A 18 18.87 3.71 -20.71
CA CYS A 18 17.55 3.38 -20.21
C CYS A 18 17.53 3.81 -18.74
N ALA A 19 17.46 5.13 -18.51
CA ALA A 19 16.82 5.65 -17.33
C ALA A 19 15.37 5.21 -17.50
N ALA A 20 15.08 3.97 -17.06
CA ALA A 20 13.73 3.60 -16.73
C ALA A 20 13.20 4.76 -15.92
N LYS A 21 12.16 5.43 -16.43
CA LYS A 21 11.45 6.50 -15.75
C LYS A 21 10.97 5.90 -14.43
N GLU A 22 11.80 5.97 -13.40
CA GLU A 22 11.38 5.73 -12.05
C GLU A 22 10.29 6.77 -11.82
N HIS A 23 9.08 6.29 -11.54
CA HIS A 23 7.94 7.17 -11.36
C HIS A 23 8.28 8.17 -10.24
N ASP A 24 8.56 9.41 -10.61
CA ASP A 24 9.16 10.46 -9.76
C ASP A 24 8.21 10.98 -8.65
N ASP A 25 7.11 10.26 -8.40
CA ASP A 25 6.06 10.62 -7.44
C ASP A 25 6.16 9.83 -6.11
N TYR A 26 7.24 9.06 -5.92
CA TYR A 26 7.50 8.34 -4.68
C TYR A 26 7.81 9.29 -3.52
N GLN A 27 6.93 9.25 -2.53
CA GLN A 27 7.11 9.85 -1.21
C GLN A 27 7.77 8.86 -0.27
N LYS A 28 8.36 9.37 0.81
CA LYS A 28 8.91 8.56 1.90
C LYS A 28 8.03 8.66 3.13
N GLY A 29 7.90 7.55 3.84
CA GLY A 29 7.25 7.51 5.15
C GLY A 29 7.80 6.37 6.00
N THR A 30 7.52 6.41 7.29
CA THR A 30 7.94 5.40 8.25
C THR A 30 6.76 4.55 8.69
N LEU A 31 6.95 3.23 8.72
CA LEU A 31 5.96 2.29 9.23
C LEU A 31 6.02 2.27 10.75
N LEU A 32 5.08 2.93 11.42
CA LEU A 32 5.15 3.11 12.87
C LEU A 32 4.70 1.90 13.66
N ARG A 33 3.63 1.23 13.20
CA ARG A 33 3.03 0.08 13.90
C ARG A 33 2.03 -0.66 13.03
N MET A 34 1.70 -1.86 13.48
CA MET A 34 0.63 -2.69 12.98
C MET A 34 -0.43 -2.85 14.07
N GLU A 35 -1.70 -2.66 13.72
CA GLU A 35 -2.86 -2.78 14.60
C GLU A 35 -3.87 -3.78 14.03
N SER A 36 -4.64 -4.42 14.92
CA SER A 36 -5.80 -5.22 14.53
C SER A 36 -7.05 -4.37 14.73
N ALA A 37 -7.75 -4.05 13.65
CA ALA A 37 -8.90 -3.15 13.66
C ALA A 37 -10.17 -3.89 13.18
N PRO A 38 -11.33 -3.63 13.80
CA PRO A 38 -12.60 -4.12 13.30
C PRO A 38 -12.85 -3.66 11.86
N CYS A 39 -13.20 -4.61 10.99
CA CYS A 39 -13.33 -4.33 9.57
C CYS A 39 -14.54 -4.97 8.88
N GLY A 40 -15.30 -5.77 9.61
CA GLY A 40 -16.48 -6.43 9.07
C GLY A 40 -17.17 -7.32 10.09
N MET A 41 -18.29 -7.91 9.69
CA MET A 41 -19.08 -8.82 10.51
C MET A 41 -19.20 -10.16 9.77
N GLN A 42 -18.82 -11.25 10.43
CA GLN A 42 -19.01 -12.60 9.90
C GLN A 42 -20.25 -13.21 10.55
N GLU A 43 -21.34 -13.34 9.79
CA GLU A 43 -22.46 -14.20 10.19
C GLU A 43 -22.06 -15.66 9.94
N LYS A 44 -21.80 -16.42 11.01
CA LYS A 44 -21.75 -17.89 10.90
C LYS A 44 -23.17 -18.45 10.76
N GLY A 45 -23.76 -18.31 9.57
CA GLY A 45 -24.93 -19.06 9.14
C GLY A 45 -24.50 -20.42 8.61
N GLY A 46 -24.35 -21.40 9.50
CA GLY A 46 -23.99 -22.76 9.12
C GLY A 46 -25.13 -23.44 8.36
N LYS A 47 -24.90 -23.70 7.07
CA LYS A 47 -25.60 -24.66 6.20
C LYS A 47 -27.09 -24.38 5.86
N SER A 48 -27.34 -24.52 4.56
CA SER A 48 -28.62 -24.89 3.92
C SER A 48 -29.55 -23.75 3.50
N MET A 49 -29.29 -23.16 2.32
CA MET A 49 -30.37 -22.59 1.48
C MET A 49 -31.26 -23.68 0.85
N ALA A 50 -31.36 -24.87 1.46
CA ALA A 50 -32.14 -26.00 0.97
C ALA A 50 -33.10 -26.61 2.00
N GLY A 51 -33.35 -25.99 3.15
CA GLY A 51 -34.39 -26.47 4.06
C GLY A 51 -34.80 -25.43 5.08
N GLU A 52 -36.08 -25.45 5.44
CA GLU A 52 -36.78 -24.65 6.46
C GLU A 52 -37.50 -23.41 5.93
N ILE A 53 -38.48 -23.53 5.02
CA ILE A 53 -39.90 -23.77 5.32
C ILE A 53 -40.14 -24.34 6.73
N LEU A 54 -40.91 -23.64 7.56
CA LEU A 54 -41.34 -23.97 8.93
C LEU A 54 -40.65 -23.06 9.96
N GLY A 55 -41.37 -22.02 10.35
CA GLY A 55 -40.99 -21.18 11.47
C GLY A 55 -41.06 -21.98 12.77
N THR A 56 -40.02 -21.83 13.58
CA THR A 56 -40.04 -21.79 15.05
C THR A 56 -38.65 -21.41 15.53
N ASP A 57 -38.62 -20.45 16.47
CA ASP A 57 -37.67 -20.34 17.58
C ASP A 57 -36.25 -19.81 17.28
N SER A 58 -36.12 -18.49 17.40
CA SER A 58 -35.00 -17.78 18.06
C SER A 58 -33.60 -18.40 17.87
N GLN A 59 -33.14 -18.53 16.63
CA GLN A 59 -31.75 -18.86 16.35
C GLN A 59 -30.87 -17.65 16.68
N SER A 60 -30.13 -17.74 17.78
CA SER A 60 -29.13 -16.75 18.16
C SER A 60 -28.07 -16.63 17.05
N LYS A 61 -28.21 -15.62 16.18
CA LYS A 61 -27.16 -15.24 15.23
C LYS A 61 -25.93 -14.81 16.03
N LYS A 62 -24.92 -15.68 16.12
CA LYS A 62 -23.60 -15.34 16.67
C LYS A 62 -22.83 -14.58 15.59
N THR A 63 -23.11 -13.29 15.47
CA THR A 63 -22.32 -12.38 14.64
C THR A 63 -20.95 -12.22 15.29
N LYS A 64 -19.88 -12.65 14.61
CA LYS A 64 -18.51 -12.45 15.09
C LYS A 64 -17.89 -11.29 14.33
N GLU A 65 -17.36 -10.31 15.05
CA GLU A 65 -16.61 -9.21 14.47
C GLU A 65 -15.32 -9.73 13.85
N VAL A 66 -15.06 -9.33 12.60
CA VAL A 66 -13.84 -9.65 11.86
C VAL A 66 -12.84 -8.54 12.12
N LEU A 67 -11.63 -8.93 12.50
CA LEU A 67 -10.51 -8.03 12.68
C LEU A 67 -9.57 -8.12 11.48
N CYS A 68 -9.17 -6.98 10.93
CA CYS A 68 -8.22 -6.87 9.83
C CYS A 68 -6.93 -6.25 10.32
N GLN A 69 -5.86 -6.53 9.59
CA GLN A 69 -4.54 -5.97 9.84
C GLN A 69 -4.41 -4.58 9.21
N GLU A 70 -4.15 -3.56 10.01
CA GLU A 70 -3.90 -2.20 9.54
C GLU A 70 -2.51 -1.74 9.94
N TYR A 71 -1.86 -0.96 9.08
CA TYR A 71 -0.57 -0.35 9.33
C TYR A 71 -0.70 1.16 9.39
N VAL A 72 0.11 1.76 10.27
CA VAL A 72 0.24 3.21 10.36
C VAL A 72 1.50 3.63 9.60
N LEU A 73 1.33 4.32 8.49
CA LEU A 73 2.40 4.91 7.69
C LEU A 73 2.43 6.42 7.92
N GLU A 74 3.50 6.88 8.56
CA GLU A 74 3.72 8.30 8.82
C GLU A 74 4.56 8.92 7.69
N ALA A 75 3.97 9.84 6.93
CA ALA A 75 4.67 10.66 5.96
C ALA A 75 4.91 12.08 6.52
N GLU A 76 5.59 12.95 5.79
CA GLU A 76 5.97 14.29 6.27
C GLU A 76 4.80 15.10 6.89
N LYS A 77 3.60 15.02 6.29
CA LYS A 77 2.44 15.86 6.64
C LYS A 77 1.19 15.08 7.04
N VAL A 78 1.15 13.79 6.73
CA VAL A 78 -0.07 12.97 6.84
C VAL A 78 0.30 11.61 7.42
N ILE A 79 -0.57 11.12 8.31
CA ILE A 79 -0.58 9.76 8.82
C ILE A 79 -1.63 8.98 8.05
N TYR A 80 -1.20 7.94 7.36
CA TYR A 80 -2.06 7.01 6.64
C TYR A 80 -2.32 5.77 7.49
N ARG A 81 -3.57 5.31 7.53
CA ARG A 81 -3.90 3.95 7.95
C ARG A 81 -4.14 3.13 6.70
N ILE A 82 -3.35 2.07 6.51
CA ILE A 82 -3.39 1.25 5.30
C ILE A 82 -3.67 -0.21 5.63
N ARG A 83 -4.33 -0.92 4.71
CA ARG A 83 -4.63 -2.35 4.83
C ARG A 83 -4.14 -3.10 3.60
N PRO A 84 -3.60 -4.32 3.72
CA PRO A 84 -3.31 -5.16 2.57
C PRO A 84 -4.55 -5.32 1.67
N ASN A 85 -4.38 -5.26 0.35
CA ASN A 85 -5.49 -5.51 -0.56
C ASN A 85 -5.89 -7.00 -0.61
N ASP A 86 -4.90 -7.90 -0.48
CA ASP A 86 -5.11 -9.36 -0.44
C ASP A 86 -4.96 -9.89 1.00
N ASP A 87 -6.08 -10.33 1.57
CA ASP A 87 -6.13 -10.93 2.91
C ASP A 87 -5.59 -12.37 2.94
N LYS A 88 -5.34 -13.02 1.79
CA LYS A 88 -4.92 -14.43 1.75
C LYS A 88 -3.45 -14.63 2.07
N HIS A 89 -2.59 -13.71 1.63
CA HIS A 89 -1.15 -13.77 1.86
C HIS A 89 -0.58 -12.37 2.13
N PRO A 90 -1.02 -11.67 3.19
CA PRO A 90 -0.53 -10.35 3.49
C PRO A 90 0.96 -10.42 3.83
N VAL A 91 1.77 -9.69 3.07
CA VAL A 91 3.20 -9.52 3.40
C VAL A 91 3.29 -8.69 4.67
N LEU A 92 4.05 -9.18 5.64
CA LEU A 92 4.32 -8.44 6.86
C LEU A 92 5.28 -7.29 6.55
N LEU A 93 4.88 -6.08 6.88
CA LEU A 93 5.71 -4.90 6.70
C LEU A 93 6.62 -4.72 7.93
N PRO A 94 7.93 -4.45 7.74
CA PRO A 94 8.85 -4.23 8.84
C PRO A 94 8.54 -2.89 9.53
N ILE A 95 8.17 -2.96 10.80
CA ILE A 95 7.87 -1.79 11.62
C ILE A 95 9.18 -1.10 12.02
N GLY A 96 9.18 0.23 12.01
CA GLY A 96 10.34 1.09 12.25
C GLY A 96 11.07 1.49 10.97
N GLU A 97 10.81 0.79 9.85
CA GLU A 97 11.52 1.02 8.60
C GLU A 97 10.89 2.10 7.73
N THR A 98 11.74 2.69 6.89
CA THR A 98 11.31 3.65 5.87
C THR A 98 10.80 2.91 4.64
N ALA A 99 9.62 3.30 4.18
CA ALA A 99 9.02 2.83 2.96
C ALA A 99 8.91 3.97 1.94
N GLN A 100 9.01 3.62 0.67
CA GLN A 100 8.65 4.50 -0.43
C GLN A 100 7.22 4.19 -0.85
N PHE A 101 6.42 5.22 -1.08
CA PHE A 101 5.04 5.03 -1.51
C PHE A 101 4.57 6.10 -2.47
N ARG A 102 3.56 5.77 -3.27
CA ARG A 102 2.81 6.74 -4.08
C ARG A 102 1.32 6.43 -4.02
N LEU A 103 0.51 7.47 -4.13
CA LEU A 103 -0.94 7.32 -4.23
C LEU A 103 -1.31 7.15 -5.70
N HIS A 104 -1.99 6.07 -6.03
CA HIS A 104 -2.49 5.80 -7.37
C HIS A 104 -3.99 5.53 -7.30
N LYS A 105 -4.78 6.51 -7.74
CA LYS A 105 -6.26 6.49 -7.64
C LYS A 105 -6.71 6.33 -6.19
N ASP A 106 -7.33 5.20 -5.86
CA ASP A 106 -7.86 4.81 -4.55
C ASP A 106 -6.90 3.93 -3.74
N LYS A 107 -5.70 3.66 -4.28
CA LYS A 107 -4.72 2.75 -3.68
C LYS A 107 -3.43 3.46 -3.31
N LEU A 108 -2.75 2.90 -2.32
CA LEU A 108 -1.38 3.25 -1.96
C LEU A 108 -0.45 2.15 -2.46
N ILE A 109 0.48 2.50 -3.34
CA ILE A 109 1.50 1.58 -3.84
C ILE A 109 2.72 1.73 -2.94
N LEU A 110 3.05 0.67 -2.20
CA LEU A 110 4.12 0.67 -1.20
C LEU A 110 5.29 -0.19 -1.67
N ARG A 111 6.51 0.31 -1.47
CA ARG A 111 7.76 -0.40 -1.67
C ARG A 111 8.63 -0.25 -0.42
N VAL A 112 9.05 -1.38 0.16
CA VAL A 112 9.94 -1.38 1.33
C VAL A 112 11.28 -1.99 0.95
N ALA A 113 12.36 -1.24 1.17
CA ALA A 113 13.71 -1.64 0.79
C ALA A 113 14.17 -2.89 1.55
N GLU A 114 13.89 -2.95 2.86
CA GLU A 114 14.23 -4.08 3.72
C GLU A 114 13.30 -5.29 3.58
N GLY A 115 12.31 -5.21 2.67
CA GLY A 115 11.41 -6.31 2.34
C GLY A 115 11.87 -7.09 1.11
N ASP A 116 10.91 -7.45 0.25
CA ASP A 116 11.19 -8.07 -1.05
C ASP A 116 11.56 -7.05 -2.14
N GLY A 117 11.58 -5.76 -1.79
CA GLY A 117 11.84 -4.65 -2.70
C GLY A 117 10.78 -4.44 -3.77
N LYS A 118 9.65 -5.17 -3.72
CA LYS A 118 8.56 -5.11 -4.71
C LYS A 118 7.52 -4.08 -4.34
N GLU A 119 6.76 -3.67 -5.34
CA GLU A 119 5.57 -2.84 -5.17
C GLU A 119 4.39 -3.71 -4.74
N HIS A 120 3.70 -3.27 -3.70
CA HIS A 120 2.49 -3.92 -3.17
C HIS A 120 1.37 -2.90 -3.05
N GLU A 121 0.16 -3.31 -3.40
CA GLU A 121 -1.02 -2.44 -3.32
C GLU A 121 -1.69 -2.53 -1.94
N TYR A 122 -1.95 -1.36 -1.36
CA TYR A 122 -2.65 -1.20 -0.11
C TYR A 122 -3.89 -0.33 -0.29
N ILE A 123 -4.92 -0.64 0.49
CA ILE A 123 -6.13 0.18 0.61
C ILE A 123 -5.88 1.23 1.68
N VAL A 124 -6.22 2.49 1.40
CA VAL A 124 -6.16 3.57 2.39
C VAL A 124 -7.47 3.58 3.19
N VAL A 125 -7.38 3.30 4.49
CA VAL A 125 -8.52 3.29 5.42
C VAL A 125 -8.79 4.69 5.96
N SER A 126 -7.75 5.45 6.29
CA SER A 126 -7.88 6.84 6.73
C SER A 126 -6.63 7.67 6.44
N MET A 127 -6.81 8.99 6.39
CA MET A 127 -5.75 9.98 6.20
C MET A 127 -5.95 11.13 7.18
N ASN A 128 -5.02 11.29 8.12
CA ASN A 128 -5.09 12.33 9.14
C ASN A 128 -3.85 13.22 9.04
N PRO A 129 -3.97 14.56 9.06
CA PRO A 129 -2.80 15.43 9.14
C PRO A 129 -1.98 15.14 10.39
N ARG A 130 -0.66 15.33 10.33
CA ARG A 130 0.19 15.24 11.52
C ARG A 130 0.02 16.47 12.39
N GLU A 131 -0.23 16.28 13.68
CA GLU A 131 -0.47 17.38 14.61
C GLU A 131 0.80 18.22 14.84
N ASP A 132 1.99 17.60 14.91
CA ASP A 132 3.26 18.32 15.03
C ASP A 132 3.53 19.26 13.84
N HIS A 133 3.15 18.84 12.62
CA HIS A 133 3.23 19.69 11.45
C HIS A 133 2.21 20.84 11.50
N ARG A 134 1.00 20.62 12.05
CA ARG A 134 0.00 21.70 12.22
C ARG A 134 0.47 22.76 13.20
N GLU A 135 1.05 22.35 14.33
CA GLU A 135 1.62 23.25 15.34
C GLU A 135 2.80 24.06 14.78
N ALA A 136 3.69 23.43 14.02
CA ALA A 136 4.82 24.11 13.38
C ALA A 136 4.38 25.20 12.38
N VAL A 137 3.29 24.96 11.64
CA VAL A 137 2.71 25.96 10.73
C VAL A 137 2.00 27.07 11.51
N ALA A 138 1.29 26.74 12.59
CA ALA A 138 0.57 27.72 13.41
C ALA A 138 1.52 28.67 14.17
N SER A 139 2.66 28.17 14.66
CA SER A 139 3.67 28.98 15.37
C SER A 139 4.45 29.94 14.46
N LYS A 140 4.31 29.83 13.13
CA LYS A 140 5.04 30.64 12.16
C LYS A 140 4.23 31.85 11.63
N ASN A 141 2.96 31.95 12.03
CA ASN A 141 2.03 33.03 11.68
C ASN A 141 1.76 33.92 12.89
#